data_AF-A0A426UZL9-F1
#
_entry.id   AF-A0A426UZL9-F1
#
_cell.length_a   1.000
_cell.length_b   1.000
_cell.length_c   1.000
_cell.angle_alpha   90.00
_cell.angle_beta   90.00
_cell.angle_gamma   90.00
#
_symmetry.space_group_name_H-M   'P 1'
#
loop_
_entity.id
_entity.type
_entity.pdbx_description
1 polymer ?
#
loop_
_entity_poly.entity_id
_entity_poly.type
_entity_poly.pdbx_seq_one_letter_code
_entity_poly.pdbx_strand_id
1 'polypeptide(L)'
;MPGTSPSMEPSFDDSSKSGSVTTITGTVESGVESGCLVLEFEGTVYGIYGSYDASVVYAGAEVTLHGVVDSGMMTTCQQGTPFVVSEAEAAG
;
A
#
# COMPACT_ATOMS: atom_id res chain seq x y z
N MET A 1 17.10 46.57 5.69
CA MET A 1 16.46 46.19 4.41
C MET A 1 16.89 44.75 4.08
N PRO A 2 16.01 43.96 3.43
CA PRO A 2 15.58 42.61 3.82
C PRO A 2 16.75 41.61 3.94
N GLY A 3 16.80 40.69 4.90
CA GLY A 3 15.81 39.62 5.08
C GLY A 3 16.25 38.40 4.27
N THR A 4 17.35 37.76 4.65
CA THR A 4 17.66 36.39 4.17
C THR A 4 17.46 35.46 5.36
N SER A 5 16.22 35.01 5.53
CA SER A 5 16.01 33.77 6.28
C SER A 5 16.57 32.67 5.41
N PRO A 6 17.50 31.83 5.89
CA PRO A 6 17.72 30.57 5.21
C PRO A 6 16.38 29.83 5.25
N SER A 7 15.80 29.62 4.07
CA SER A 7 14.66 28.74 3.91
C SER A 7 15.13 27.36 4.33
N MET A 8 14.93 27.02 5.61
CA MET A 8 14.82 25.62 6.02
C MET A 8 13.56 25.11 5.33
N GLU A 9 13.68 24.77 4.06
CA GLU A 9 12.84 23.74 3.48
C GLU A 9 13.22 22.47 4.24
N PRO A 10 12.34 21.89 5.08
CA PRO A 10 12.56 20.51 5.45
C PRO A 10 12.54 19.71 4.15
N SER A 11 13.72 19.26 3.73
CA SER A 11 13.81 18.13 2.83
C SER A 11 13.11 16.97 3.54
N PHE A 12 11.82 16.78 3.25
CA PHE A 12 11.12 15.55 3.55
C PHE A 12 11.63 14.49 2.58
N ASP A 13 12.89 14.11 2.74
CA ASP A 13 13.39 12.83 2.26
C ASP A 13 13.64 11.98 3.51
N ASP A 14 12.53 11.63 4.17
CA ASP A 14 12.51 10.58 5.19
C ASP A 14 12.52 9.22 4.45
N SER A 15 13.58 8.98 3.69
CA SER A 15 13.85 7.70 3.04
C SER A 15 14.87 6.95 3.88
N SER A 16 14.54 6.68 5.14
CA SER A 16 15.29 5.72 5.94
C SER A 16 14.42 5.03 6.97
N LYS A 17 13.86 3.90 6.50
CA LYS A 17 13.64 2.67 7.27
C LYS A 17 12.29 2.53 7.98
N SER A 18 11.22 2.56 7.20
CA SER A 18 10.02 1.71 7.31
C SER A 18 9.28 1.84 5.98
N GLY A 19 8.61 0.78 5.52
CA GLY A 19 8.14 0.61 4.14
C GLY A 19 7.66 1.90 3.46
N SER A 20 8.17 2.17 2.26
CA SER A 20 7.80 3.36 1.50
C SER A 20 6.28 3.44 1.40
N VAL A 21 5.71 4.56 1.87
CA VAL A 21 4.28 4.84 1.70
C VAL A 21 4.02 4.83 0.20
N THR A 22 3.25 3.85 -0.23
CA THR A 22 3.00 3.55 -1.63
C THR A 22 1.50 3.52 -1.83
N THR A 23 1.04 4.15 -2.90
CA THR A 23 -0.33 4.03 -3.37
C THR A 23 -0.34 3.08 -4.55
N ILE A 24 -1.14 2.02 -4.45
CA ILE A 24 -1.31 1.04 -5.52
C ILE A 24 -2.78 1.06 -5.96
N THR A 25 -3.00 1.08 -7.27
CA THR A 25 -4.35 1.02 -7.84
C THR A 25 -4.45 -0.18 -8.76
N GLY A 26 -5.51 -0.96 -8.64
CA GLY A 26 -5.72 -2.11 -9.49
C GLY A 26 -6.93 -2.92 -9.09
N THR A 27 -7.10 -4.06 -9.75
CA THR A 27 -8.14 -5.03 -9.43
C THR A 27 -7.66 -5.95 -8.33
N VAL A 28 -8.46 -6.09 -7.28
CA VAL A 28 -8.22 -7.07 -6.23
C VAL A 28 -8.56 -8.46 -6.77
N GLU A 29 -7.68 -9.42 -6.56
CA GLU A 29 -7.90 -10.82 -6.89
C GLU A 29 -7.87 -11.69 -5.63
N SER A 30 -8.54 -12.84 -5.72
CA SER A 30 -8.44 -13.86 -4.68
C SER A 30 -7.06 -14.50 -4.72
N GLY A 31 -6.35 -14.47 -3.60
CA GLY A 31 -5.14 -15.26 -3.42
C GLY A 31 -5.42 -16.76 -3.40
N VAL A 32 -4.35 -17.56 -3.52
CA VAL A 32 -4.46 -19.03 -3.49
C VAL A 32 -4.94 -19.57 -2.14
N GLU A 33 -4.65 -18.86 -1.05
CA GLU A 33 -5.11 -19.22 0.29
C GLU A 33 -6.45 -18.57 0.61
N SER A 34 -7.32 -19.28 1.33
CA SER A 34 -8.69 -18.82 1.61
C SER A 34 -8.71 -17.52 2.41
N GLY A 35 -9.36 -16.49 1.86
CA GLY A 35 -9.46 -15.18 2.49
C GLY A 35 -8.27 -14.26 2.24
N CYS A 36 -7.26 -14.70 1.51
CA CYS A 36 -6.17 -13.84 1.06
C CYS A 36 -6.62 -13.03 -0.15
N LEU A 37 -6.31 -11.74 -0.14
CA LEU A 37 -6.53 -10.85 -1.26
C LEU A 37 -5.17 -10.41 -1.79
N VAL A 38 -5.05 -10.35 -3.11
CA VAL A 38 -3.86 -9.87 -3.79
C VAL A 38 -4.24 -8.78 -4.78
N LEU A 39 -3.30 -7.91 -5.14
CA LEU A 39 -3.48 -6.90 -6.17
C LEU A 39 -2.20 -6.83 -6.99
N GLU A 40 -2.32 -6.91 -8.31
CA GLU A 40 -1.19 -6.68 -9.20
C GLU A 40 -1.05 -5.19 -9.50
N PHE A 41 0.13 -4.65 -9.24
CA PHE A 41 0.49 -3.27 -9.58
C PHE A 41 1.88 -3.23 -10.19
N GLU A 42 2.00 -2.62 -11.38
CA GLU A 42 3.25 -2.55 -12.15
C GLU A 42 3.95 -3.91 -12.36
N GLY A 43 3.17 -4.99 -12.53
CA GLY A 43 3.69 -6.35 -12.71
C GLY A 43 4.22 -7.00 -11.42
N THR A 44 3.99 -6.39 -10.27
CA THR A 44 4.26 -6.97 -8.95
C THR A 44 2.96 -7.32 -8.26
N VAL A 45 2.85 -8.56 -7.78
CA VAL A 45 1.71 -9.01 -6.99
C VAL A 45 1.93 -8.60 -5.53
N TYR A 46 0.99 -7.86 -4.96
CA TYR A 46 0.98 -7.45 -3.56
C TYR A 46 -0.10 -8.20 -2.81
N GLY A 47 0.25 -8.78 -1.65
CA GLY A 47 -0.72 -9.35 -0.73
C GLY A 47 -1.31 -8.25 0.15
N ILE A 48 -2.64 -8.18 0.22
CA ILE A 48 -3.35 -7.10 0.91
C ILE A 48 -3.56 -7.48 2.39
N TYR A 49 -2.88 -6.76 3.28
CA TYR A 49 -2.94 -6.93 4.73
C TYR A 49 -3.39 -5.64 5.41
N GLY A 50 -3.65 -5.71 6.72
CA GLY A 50 -4.03 -4.55 7.52
C GLY A 50 -5.54 -4.46 7.73
N SER A 51 -6.03 -3.23 7.89
CA SER A 51 -7.44 -2.96 8.13
C SER A 51 -8.02 -2.22 6.93
N TYR A 52 -9.02 -2.81 6.28
CA TYR A 52 -9.73 -2.24 5.15
C TYR A 52 -11.20 -2.64 5.20
N ASP A 53 -12.05 -1.87 4.53
CA ASP A 53 -13.48 -2.19 4.44
C ASP A 53 -13.69 -3.31 3.42
N ALA A 54 -14.25 -4.45 3.87
CA ALA A 54 -14.52 -5.60 3.01
C ALA A 54 -15.63 -5.33 1.97
N SER A 55 -16.38 -4.23 2.11
CA SER A 55 -17.35 -3.77 1.10
C SER A 55 -16.68 -3.02 -0.04
N VAL A 56 -15.45 -2.53 0.17
CA VAL A 56 -14.64 -1.81 -0.84
C VAL A 56 -13.60 -2.76 -1.43
N VAL A 57 -12.87 -3.48 -0.58
CA VAL A 57 -11.77 -4.36 -0.96
C VAL A 57 -12.24 -5.81 -0.95
N TYR A 58 -12.65 -6.29 -2.12
CA TYR A 58 -13.08 -7.68 -2.36
C TYR A 58 -12.61 -8.16 -3.73
N ALA A 59 -12.48 -9.47 -3.92
CA ALA A 59 -12.05 -10.02 -5.20
C ALA A 59 -12.97 -9.59 -6.36
N GLY A 60 -12.37 -9.03 -7.40
CA GLY A 60 -13.04 -8.41 -8.55
C GLY A 60 -13.31 -6.91 -8.42
N ALA A 61 -13.08 -6.30 -7.24
CA ALA A 61 -13.20 -4.86 -7.06
C ALA A 61 -11.96 -4.14 -7.61
N GLU A 62 -12.16 -3.01 -8.29
CA GLU A 62 -11.08 -2.08 -8.59
C GLU A 62 -10.97 -1.05 -7.47
N VAL A 63 -9.79 -0.95 -6.87
CA VAL A 63 -9.55 -0.13 -5.68
C VAL A 63 -8.23 0.60 -5.77
N THR A 64 -8.14 1.71 -5.06
CA THR A 64 -6.89 2.40 -4.75
C THR A 64 -6.57 2.18 -3.28
N LEU A 65 -5.42 1.57 -3.01
CA LEU A 65 -4.94 1.26 -1.67
C LEU A 65 -3.76 2.14 -1.33
N HIS A 66 -3.80 2.73 -0.14
CA HIS A 66 -2.74 3.55 0.44
C HIS A 66 -2.16 2.79 1.62
N GLY A 67 -0.86 2.60 1.61
CA GLY A 67 -0.24 1.74 2.61
C GLY A 67 1.28 1.69 2.50
N VAL A 68 1.87 0.69 3.12
CA VAL A 68 3.32 0.47 3.13
C VAL A 68 3.64 -0.98 2.78
N VAL A 69 4.73 -1.17 2.04
CA VAL A 69 5.26 -2.51 1.79
C VAL A 69 6.09 -2.96 2.99
N ASP A 70 5.68 -4.05 3.65
CA ASP A 70 6.40 -4.61 4.80
C ASP A 70 6.92 -6.01 4.51
N SER A 71 8.05 -6.09 3.81
CA SER A 71 8.71 -7.36 3.46
C SER A 71 9.23 -8.15 4.67
N GLY A 72 9.24 -7.56 5.87
CA GLY A 72 9.61 -8.23 7.12
C GLY A 72 8.41 -8.81 7.88
N MET A 73 7.18 -8.52 7.45
CA MET A 73 5.97 -9.00 8.09
C MET A 73 5.89 -10.52 8.00
N MET A 74 5.61 -11.17 9.13
CA MET A 74 5.18 -12.57 9.10
C MET A 74 3.79 -12.63 8.49
N THR A 75 3.71 -13.07 7.24
CA THR A 75 2.45 -13.23 6.53
C THR A 75 1.87 -14.62 6.75
N THR A 76 0.54 -14.70 6.75
CA THR A 76 -0.15 -15.98 6.61
C THR A 76 -0.23 -16.39 5.14
N CYS A 77 -0.45 -15.44 4.23
CA CYS A 77 -0.47 -15.73 2.80
C CYS A 77 0.95 -15.70 2.24
N GLN A 78 1.39 -16.80 1.67
CA GLN A 78 2.73 -16.91 1.05
C GLN A 78 2.76 -16.40 -0.40
N GLN A 79 1.84 -15.49 -0.74
CA GLN A 79 1.64 -15.03 -2.10
C GLN A 79 1.66 -13.51 -2.18
N GLY A 80 2.52 -13.02 -3.07
CA GLY A 80 2.76 -11.59 -3.26
C GLY A 80 3.60 -10.96 -2.17
N THR A 81 3.94 -9.70 -2.41
CA THR A 81 4.67 -8.86 -1.45
C THR A 81 3.68 -8.28 -0.43
N PRO A 82 3.87 -8.48 0.88
CA PRO A 82 2.99 -7.92 1.90
C PRO A 82 2.87 -6.40 1.80
N PHE A 83 1.63 -5.96 1.56
CA PHE A 83 1.23 -4.57 1.52
C PHE A 83 0.23 -4.31 2.66
N VAL A 84 0.65 -3.53 3.65
CA VAL A 84 -0.16 -3.17 4.80
C VAL A 84 -0.96 -1.93 4.44
N VAL A 85 -2.26 -2.13 4.23
CA VAL A 85 -3.21 -1.07 3.90
C VAL A 85 -3.50 -0.25 5.15
N SER A 86 -3.38 1.06 4.99
CA SER A 86 -3.79 2.08 5.94
C SER A 86 -5.14 2.68 5.55
N GLU A 87 -5.38 2.85 4.25
CA GLU A 87 -6.60 3.44 3.70
C GLU A 87 -6.92 2.79 2.35
N ALA A 88 -8.20 2.58 2.06
CA ALA A 88 -8.67 1.90 0.87
C ALA A 88 -9.90 2.62 0.32
N GLU A 89 -9.90 2.84 -0.99
CA GLU A 89 -10.94 3.58 -1.69
C GLU A 89 -11.35 2.82 -2.96
N ALA A 90 -12.63 2.87 -3.33
CA ALA A 90 -13.05 2.33 -4.62
C ALA A 90 -12.45 3.18 -5.75
N ALA A 91 -11.89 2.54 -6.78
CA ALA A 91 -11.51 3.23 -8.00
C ALA A 91 -12.81 3.59 -8.74
N GLY A 92 -13.19 4.87 -8.68
CA GLY A 92 -14.41 5.41 -9.27
C GLY A 92 -14.23 5.91 -10.70
#